data_AF-A0A924DST1-F1
#
_entry.id   AF-A0A924DST1-F1
#
_cell.length_a   1.000
_cell.length_b   1.000
_cell.length_c   1.000
_cell.angle_alpha   90.00
_cell.angle_beta   90.00
_cell.angle_gamma   90.00
#
_symmetry.space_group_name_H-M   'P 1'
#
loop_
_entity.id
_entity.type
_entity.pdbx_description
1 polymer ?
#
loop_
_entity_poly.entity_id
_entity_poly.type
_entity_poly.pdbx_seq_one_letter_code
_entity_poly.pdbx_strand_id
1 'polypeptide(L)'
;MLKLTMLIISIVAALSFANASPLSFKAIITENDSAEVLKLIDRVCADSWCSGDYDYKFSTFSCNDSSAACILTFKIIDRDAKPGEVNSKNKRCIFNGITSSEMIFHENKLDEEFYDKLNYCVSDRESRF
;
A
#
# COMPACT_ATOMS: atom_id res chain seq x y z
N MET A 1 64.11 -33.36 -37.90
CA MET A 1 63.41 -32.44 -36.99
C MET A 1 61.94 -32.42 -37.37
N LEU A 2 61.11 -33.22 -36.69
CA LEU A 2 59.65 -33.17 -36.83
C LEU A 2 59.02 -33.95 -35.65
N LYS A 3 58.57 -33.26 -34.61
CA LYS A 3 57.60 -33.78 -33.62
C LYS A 3 56.77 -32.61 -33.10
N LEU A 4 55.79 -32.23 -33.91
CA LEU A 4 54.67 -31.39 -33.53
C LEU A 4 53.72 -32.28 -32.71
N THR A 5 53.74 -32.15 -31.38
CA THR A 5 52.74 -32.80 -30.51
C THR A 5 51.63 -31.80 -30.24
N MET A 6 50.59 -31.94 -31.04
CA MET A 6 49.28 -31.33 -30.83
C MET A 6 48.50 -32.17 -29.81
N LEU A 7 47.51 -31.53 -29.17
CA LEU A 7 46.33 -32.11 -28.51
C LEU A 7 46.41 -32.31 -26.98
N ILE A 8 45.83 -31.36 -26.23
CA ILE A 8 45.10 -31.68 -25.00
C ILE A 8 43.68 -31.12 -25.14
N ILE A 9 42.74 -32.05 -25.00
CA ILE A 9 41.29 -31.99 -25.14
C ILE A 9 40.64 -31.68 -23.79
N SER A 10 39.54 -30.91 -23.85
CA SER A 10 38.44 -30.80 -22.85
C SER A 10 38.80 -30.17 -21.50
N ILE A 11 37.95 -29.35 -20.87
CA ILE A 11 36.53 -29.56 -20.57
C ILE A 11 35.82 -28.20 -20.56
N VAL A 12 34.81 -28.03 -21.41
CA VAL A 12 33.82 -26.96 -21.26
C VAL A 12 32.87 -27.40 -20.16
N ALA A 13 33.06 -26.88 -18.94
CA ALA A 13 32.07 -27.00 -17.89
C ALA A 13 30.91 -26.04 -18.22
N ALA A 14 29.91 -26.54 -18.94
CA ALA A 14 28.62 -25.88 -19.06
C ALA A 14 27.97 -25.89 -17.68
N LEU A 15 28.15 -24.79 -16.94
CA LEU A 15 27.37 -24.48 -15.75
C LEU A 15 25.95 -24.17 -16.23
N SER A 16 25.09 -25.18 -16.15
CA SER A 16 23.65 -25.02 -16.27
C SER A 16 23.16 -24.19 -15.10
N PHE A 17 23.12 -22.86 -15.25
CA PHE A 17 22.37 -22.00 -14.35
C PHE A 17 20.90 -22.34 -14.55
N ALA A 18 20.35 -23.15 -13.64
CA ALA A 18 18.91 -23.27 -13.49
C ALA A 18 18.37 -21.89 -13.13
N ASN A 19 17.73 -21.22 -14.10
CA ASN A 19 16.94 -20.03 -13.85
C ASN A 19 15.74 -20.47 -13.01
N ALA A 20 15.89 -20.50 -11.69
CA ALA A 20 14.76 -20.52 -10.79
C ALA A 20 14.04 -19.17 -10.97
N SER A 21 12.94 -19.17 -11.73
CA SER A 21 12.04 -18.02 -11.74
C SER A 21 11.62 -17.77 -10.29
N PRO A 22 11.80 -16.56 -9.73
CA PRO A 22 11.27 -16.28 -8.41
C PRO A 22 9.76 -16.54 -8.46
N LEU A 23 9.25 -17.32 -7.50
CA LEU A 23 7.83 -17.42 -7.21
C LEU A 23 7.33 -15.99 -6.97
N SER A 24 6.80 -15.36 -8.02
CA SER A 24 6.22 -14.04 -7.95
C SER A 24 4.86 -14.21 -7.26
N PHE A 25 4.85 -14.02 -5.95
CA PHE A 25 3.61 -13.73 -5.24
C PHE A 25 3.08 -12.43 -5.82
N LYS A 26 1.87 -12.48 -6.41
CA LYS A 26 1.19 -11.28 -6.88
C LYS A 26 0.82 -10.45 -5.64
N ALA A 27 1.42 -9.27 -5.51
CA ALA A 27 1.06 -8.34 -4.46
C ALA A 27 -0.42 -7.94 -4.57
N ILE A 28 -1.10 -7.74 -3.44
CA ILE A 28 -2.49 -7.28 -3.39
C ILE A 28 -2.61 -5.93 -4.12
N ILE A 29 -1.67 -5.03 -3.87
CA ILE A 29 -1.53 -3.74 -4.55
C ILE A 29 -0.06 -3.42 -4.80
N THR A 30 0.21 -2.64 -5.86
CA THR A 30 1.51 -2.04 -6.16
C THR A 30 1.67 -0.67 -5.48
N GLU A 31 2.87 -0.08 -5.52
CA GLU A 31 3.08 1.30 -5.06
C GLU A 31 2.22 2.32 -5.83
N ASN A 32 2.00 2.09 -7.12
CA ASN A 32 1.16 2.95 -7.95
C ASN A 32 -0.31 2.87 -7.54
N ASP A 33 -0.79 1.66 -7.23
CA ASP A 33 -2.13 1.44 -6.70
C ASP A 33 -2.31 2.12 -5.33
N SER A 34 -1.31 2.05 -4.44
CA SER A 34 -1.33 2.76 -3.16
C SER A 34 -1.49 4.27 -3.33
N ALA A 35 -0.76 4.86 -4.29
CA ALA A 35 -0.87 6.28 -4.60
C ALA A 35 -2.25 6.62 -5.17
N GLU A 36 -2.83 5.76 -6.00
CA GLU A 36 -4.16 5.96 -6.55
C GLU A 36 -5.25 5.88 -5.48
N VAL A 37 -5.18 4.87 -4.60
CA VAL A 37 -6.09 4.74 -3.45
C VAL A 37 -6.03 5.99 -2.58
N LEU A 38 -4.85 6.52 -2.28
CA LEU A 38 -4.72 7.76 -1.52
C LEU A 38 -5.41 8.95 -2.20
N LYS A 39 -5.28 9.11 -3.53
CA LYS A 39 -6.00 10.17 -4.26
C LYS A 39 -7.52 9.99 -4.18
N LEU A 40 -8.00 8.74 -4.26
CA LEU A 40 -9.42 8.44 -4.14
C LEU A 40 -9.95 8.76 -2.74
N ILE A 41 -9.17 8.44 -1.70
CA ILE A 41 -9.48 8.79 -0.31
C ILE A 41 -9.48 10.31 -0.11
N ASP A 42 -8.50 11.03 -0.67
CA ASP A 42 -8.47 12.50 -0.60
C ASP A 42 -9.71 13.13 -1.25
N ARG A 43 -10.16 12.58 -2.39
CA ARG A 43 -11.40 13.01 -3.04
C ARG A 43 -12.62 12.76 -2.16
N VAL A 44 -12.73 11.57 -1.57
CA VAL A 44 -13.81 11.26 -0.62
C VAL A 44 -13.81 12.23 0.57
N CYS A 45 -12.64 12.58 1.11
CA CYS A 45 -12.56 13.49 2.23
C CYS A 45 -13.13 14.86 1.88
N ALA A 46 -12.80 15.39 0.71
CA ALA A 46 -13.32 16.67 0.23
C ALA A 46 -14.86 16.70 0.21
N ASP A 47 -15.49 15.57 -0.11
CA ASP A 47 -16.95 15.45 -0.22
C ASP A 47 -17.65 15.14 1.12
N SER A 48 -16.93 14.64 2.13
CA SER A 48 -17.53 14.10 3.36
C SER A 48 -16.87 14.62 4.65
N TRP A 49 -15.70 14.09 5.02
CA TRP A 49 -15.11 14.33 6.36
C TRP A 49 -14.42 15.68 6.49
N CYS A 50 -13.71 16.13 5.44
CA CYS A 50 -12.89 17.35 5.47
C CYS A 50 -13.72 18.65 5.53
N SER A 51 -15.05 18.56 5.48
CA SER A 51 -15.95 19.71 5.66
C SER A 51 -16.32 19.96 7.13
N GLY A 52 -16.01 19.04 8.04
CA GLY A 52 -16.32 19.13 9.48
C GLY A 52 -15.32 19.98 10.27
N ASP A 53 -15.21 19.73 11.58
CA ASP A 53 -14.36 20.52 12.48
C ASP A 53 -12.85 20.25 12.28
N TYR A 54 -12.51 19.11 11.68
CA TYR A 54 -11.14 18.64 11.51
C TYR A 54 -10.68 18.63 10.05
N ASP A 55 -9.40 18.92 9.85
CA ASP A 55 -8.69 18.63 8.61
C ASP A 55 -8.03 17.25 8.69
N TYR A 56 -7.91 16.60 7.54
CA TYR A 56 -7.32 15.26 7.42
C TYR A 56 -6.12 15.27 6.48
N LYS A 57 -5.06 14.56 6.86
CA LYS A 57 -3.90 14.30 5.99
C LYS A 57 -3.62 12.81 5.90
N PHE A 58 -4.00 12.20 4.78
CA PHE A 58 -3.73 10.80 4.48
C PHE A 58 -2.29 10.66 3.99
N SER A 59 -1.50 9.78 4.64
CA SER A 59 -0.05 9.74 4.45
C SER A 59 0.40 8.47 3.74
N THR A 60 -0.10 7.31 4.16
CA THR A 60 0.30 6.03 3.58
C THR A 60 -0.88 5.07 3.51
N PHE A 61 -0.93 4.34 2.40
CA PHE A 61 -1.76 3.16 2.25
C PHE A 61 -0.87 2.01 1.80
N SER A 62 -0.90 0.88 2.49
CA SER A 62 -0.11 -0.29 2.13
C SER A 62 -0.82 -1.57 2.53
N CYS A 63 -0.65 -2.62 1.74
CA CYS A 63 -1.16 -3.95 2.04
C CYS A 63 -0.01 -4.93 2.29
N ASN A 64 -0.24 -5.85 3.21
CA ASN A 64 0.63 -6.99 3.47
C ASN A 64 -0.10 -8.26 3.03
N ASP A 65 0.45 -8.89 1.99
CA ASP A 65 -0.12 -10.09 1.35
C ASP A 65 -0.16 -11.29 2.30
N SER A 66 0.84 -11.42 3.19
CA SER A 66 0.93 -12.54 4.11
C SER A 66 -0.15 -12.51 5.19
N SER A 67 -0.62 -11.31 5.57
CA SER A 67 -1.68 -11.14 6.57
C SER A 67 -3.03 -10.79 5.96
N ALA A 68 -3.13 -10.66 4.63
CA ALA A 68 -4.32 -10.16 3.93
C ALA A 68 -4.87 -8.87 4.58
N ALA A 69 -3.97 -7.94 4.91
CA ALA A 69 -4.31 -6.75 5.68
C ALA A 69 -3.76 -5.49 5.05
N CYS A 70 -4.59 -4.47 4.92
CA CYS A 70 -4.22 -3.14 4.44
C CYS A 70 -4.28 -2.13 5.58
N ILE A 71 -3.36 -1.17 5.56
CA ILE A 71 -3.19 -0.17 6.59
C ILE A 71 -3.23 1.21 5.95
N LEU A 72 -4.16 2.04 6.42
CA LEU A 72 -4.19 3.47 6.15
C LEU A 72 -3.66 4.23 7.36
N THR A 73 -2.63 5.05 7.16
CA THR A 73 -2.13 5.97 8.18
C THR A 73 -2.44 7.40 7.78
N PHE A 74 -2.99 8.17 8.72
CA PHE A 74 -3.39 9.54 8.48
C PHE A 74 -3.26 10.38 9.75
N LYS A 75 -3.41 11.68 9.60
CA LYS A 75 -3.43 12.64 10.71
C LYS A 75 -4.76 13.38 10.71
N ILE A 76 -5.35 13.52 11.89
CA ILE A 76 -6.47 14.43 12.15
C ILE A 76 -5.88 15.70 12.75
N ILE A 77 -6.34 16.85 12.28
CA ILE A 77 -5.85 18.18 12.67
C ILE A 77 -7.06 19.01 13.11
N ASP A 78 -7.00 19.51 14.34
CA ASP A 78 -7.98 20.43 14.90
C ASP A 78 -7.65 21.86 14.46
N ARG A 79 -8.60 22.48 13.76
CA ARG A 79 -8.47 23.84 13.22
C ARG A 79 -8.63 24.91 14.28
N ASP A 80 -9.35 24.59 15.36
CA ASP A 80 -9.72 25.53 16.41
C ASP A 80 -8.85 25.37 17.68
N ALA A 81 -7.90 24.45 17.66
CA ALA A 81 -6.94 24.22 18.75
C ALA A 81 -6.23 25.53 19.15
N LYS A 82 -6.22 25.80 20.46
CA LYS A 82 -5.61 27.02 20.99
C LYS A 82 -4.09 26.94 21.00
N PRO A 83 -3.39 28.09 21.03
CA PRO A 83 -1.95 28.10 21.21
C PRO A 83 -1.52 27.30 22.44
N GLY A 84 -0.68 26.28 22.24
CA GLY A 84 -0.19 25.39 23.30
C GLY A 84 -0.95 24.06 23.42
N GLU A 85 -2.04 23.85 22.68
CA GLU A 85 -2.76 22.57 22.63
C GLU A 85 -2.20 21.64 21.55
N VAL A 86 -2.39 20.33 21.75
CA VAL A 86 -2.08 19.33 20.72
C VAL A 86 -3.13 19.45 19.63
N ASN A 87 -2.79 20.12 18.54
CA ASN A 87 -3.70 20.35 17.42
C ASN A 87 -3.75 19.19 16.41
N SER A 88 -3.01 18.11 16.62
CA SER A 88 -3.06 16.97 15.69
C SER A 88 -2.68 15.64 16.29
N LYS A 89 -3.27 14.57 15.77
CA LYS A 89 -3.02 13.18 16.22
C LYS A 89 -2.89 12.27 15.00
N ASN A 90 -1.85 11.42 15.03
CA ASN A 90 -1.71 10.35 14.04
C ASN A 90 -2.70 9.23 14.37
N LYS A 91 -3.37 8.72 13.35
CA LYS A 91 -4.39 7.67 13.42
C LYS A 91 -4.10 6.60 12.37
N ARG A 92 -4.72 5.44 12.57
CA ARG A 92 -4.57 4.29 11.68
C ARG A 92 -5.88 3.52 11.55
N CYS A 93 -6.16 3.09 10.33
CA CYS A 93 -7.17 2.08 10.00
C CYS A 93 -6.47 0.80 9.53
N ILE A 94 -7.01 -0.34 9.96
CA ILE A 94 -6.52 -1.67 9.56
C ILE A 94 -7.71 -2.41 8.96
N PHE A 95 -7.56 -2.81 7.71
CA PHE A 95 -8.57 -3.52 6.92
C PHE A 95 -8.09 -4.94 6.70
N ASN A 96 -8.71 -5.91 7.36
CA ASN A 96 -8.35 -7.32 7.24
C ASN A 96 -9.19 -8.02 6.17
N GLY A 97 -8.70 -9.15 5.66
CA GLY A 97 -9.39 -9.98 4.67
C GLY A 97 -9.33 -9.41 3.25
N ILE A 98 -8.45 -8.44 2.99
CA ILE A 98 -8.25 -7.89 1.65
C ILE A 98 -7.28 -8.81 0.90
N THR A 99 -7.76 -9.47 -0.15
CA THR A 99 -6.97 -10.43 -0.93
C THR A 99 -6.75 -10.00 -2.38
N SER A 100 -7.39 -8.92 -2.84
CA SER A 100 -7.21 -8.34 -4.17
C SER A 100 -7.40 -6.83 -4.14
N SER A 101 -6.81 -6.12 -5.11
CA SER A 101 -7.00 -4.68 -5.31
C SER A 101 -8.44 -4.30 -5.63
N GLU A 102 -9.18 -5.18 -6.31
CA GLU A 102 -10.61 -5.02 -6.63
C GLU A 102 -11.46 -4.81 -5.37
N MET A 103 -11.11 -5.44 -4.25
CA MET A 103 -11.79 -5.21 -2.96
C MET A 103 -11.50 -3.85 -2.32
N ILE A 104 -10.70 -3.00 -2.98
CA ILE A 104 -10.30 -1.68 -2.48
C ILE A 104 -10.83 -0.60 -3.43
N PHE A 105 -10.63 -0.78 -4.73
CA PHE A 105 -11.04 0.17 -5.74
C PHE A 105 -11.30 -0.50 -7.09
N HIS A 106 -12.17 0.15 -7.87
CA HIS A 106 -12.46 -0.18 -9.25
C HIS A 106 -12.37 1.09 -10.09
N GLU A 107 -11.50 1.06 -11.11
CA GLU A 107 -11.22 2.21 -11.97
C GLU A 107 -10.83 3.45 -11.14
N ASN A 108 -11.69 4.46 -11.10
CA ASN A 108 -11.44 5.76 -10.45
C ASN A 108 -12.32 5.98 -9.22
N LYS A 109 -12.75 4.89 -8.56
CA LYS A 109 -13.61 4.92 -7.36
C LYS A 109 -13.21 3.84 -6.36
N LEU A 110 -13.39 4.13 -5.07
CA LEU A 110 -13.29 3.10 -4.04
C LEU A 110 -14.43 2.09 -4.23
N ASP A 111 -14.13 0.82 -3.94
CA ASP A 111 -15.16 -0.19 -3.80
C ASP A 111 -16.14 0.21 -2.69
N GLU A 112 -17.42 -0.11 -2.85
CA GLU A 112 -18.49 0.32 -1.94
C GLU A 112 -18.30 -0.28 -0.53
N GLU A 113 -17.96 -1.56 -0.44
CA GLU A 113 -17.74 -2.21 0.86
C GLU A 113 -16.47 -1.67 1.54
N PHE A 114 -15.42 -1.39 0.75
CA PHE A 114 -14.21 -0.75 1.25
C PHE A 114 -14.49 0.68 1.75
N TYR A 115 -15.26 1.45 0.99
CA TYR A 115 -15.68 2.80 1.34
C TYR A 115 -16.41 2.82 2.68
N ASP A 116 -17.35 1.92 2.91
CA ASP A 116 -18.10 1.85 4.17
C ASP A 116 -17.18 1.53 5.36
N LYS A 117 -16.26 0.57 5.20
CA LYS A 117 -15.25 0.24 6.23
C LYS A 117 -14.32 1.42 6.51
N LEU A 118 -13.91 2.13 5.46
CA LEU A 118 -13.07 3.31 5.57
C LEU A 118 -13.81 4.43 6.32
N ASN A 119 -15.04 4.73 5.92
CA ASN A 119 -15.90 5.75 6.52
C ASN A 119 -16.11 5.47 8.01
N TYR A 120 -16.52 4.24 8.36
CA TYR A 120 -16.66 3.83 9.75
C TYR A 120 -15.37 4.03 10.55
N CYS A 121 -14.22 3.60 9.99
CA CYS A 121 -12.95 3.74 10.69
C CYS A 121 -12.55 5.21 10.90
N VAL A 122 -12.64 6.06 9.88
CA VAL A 122 -12.28 7.48 9.99
C VAL A 122 -13.15 8.17 11.04
N SER A 123 -14.48 7.98 10.99
CA SER A 123 -15.41 8.54 11.98
C SER A 123 -15.16 8.02 13.39
N ASP A 124 -14.83 6.74 13.58
CA ASP A 124 -14.43 6.22 14.90
C ASP A 124 -13.14 6.89 15.41
N ARG A 125 -12.15 7.13 14.54
CA ARG A 125 -10.90 7.80 14.92
C ARG A 125 -11.10 9.28 15.27
N GLU A 126 -12.01 9.94 14.57
CA GLU A 126 -12.46 11.31 14.83
C GLU A 126 -13.18 11.41 16.19
N SER A 127 -14.11 10.51 16.49
CA SER A 127 -14.85 10.51 17.77
C SER A 127 -13.99 10.35 19.02
N ARG A 128 -12.73 9.92 18.84
CA ARG A 128 -11.70 9.73 19.87
C ARG A 128 -10.53 10.71 19.71
N PHE A 129 -10.69 11.74 18.88
CA PHE A 129 -9.76 12.85 18.80
C PHE A 129 -9.92 13.72 20.05
#